data_AF-A0A358IYW8-F1
#
_entry.id   AF-A0A358IYW8-F1
#
_cell.length_a   1.000
_cell.length_b   1.000
_cell.length_c   1.000
_cell.angle_alpha   90.00
_cell.angle_beta   90.00
_cell.angle_gamma   90.00
#
_symmetry.space_group_name_H-M   'P 1'
#
loop_
_entity.id
_entity.type
_entity.pdbx_description
1 polymer ?
#
loop_
_entity_poly.entity_id
_entity_poly.type
_entity_poly.pdbx_seq_one_letter_code
_entity_poly.pdbx_strand_id
1 'polypeptide(L)'
;MSVLTKAAYHGTPITPNAVLQALGFRDYCVSYYRPDQVEWIDANARSWFADNGIFSAWMKGAEFSDAYWQDYYDFCRRWCMDGNCSWAVIPDPIGTGTQELDYFIREWPADLRDYGVPVYHLGEPIHRAVSLLERFGRLCVGATGEYRVILSAPFCERMDELFNAIHAAFGSIPPIHFFRGLQLLKPGCDWPITSADSTDIARNHNRLKRLGDLHLWAVQQAAGRWDAMAARRDTAWPPERLSQRQLFGAAA
;
A
#
# COMPACT_ATOMS: atom_id res chain seq x y z
N MET A 1 15.00 15.65 13.01
CA MET A 1 13.81 15.19 12.27
C MET A 1 14.18 13.85 11.66
N SER A 2 13.51 12.76 12.07
CA SER A 2 13.77 11.42 11.55
C SER A 2 13.35 11.36 10.08
N VAL A 3 14.31 11.05 9.21
CA VAL A 3 14.14 10.94 7.76
C VAL A 3 13.31 9.68 7.48
N LEU A 4 12.08 9.81 6.98
CA LEU A 4 11.24 8.66 6.66
C LEU A 4 11.62 8.15 5.27
N THR A 5 12.56 7.20 5.22
CA THR A 5 12.92 6.52 3.97
C THR A 5 11.69 5.82 3.38
N LYS A 6 11.35 6.08 2.10
CA LYS A 6 10.21 5.43 1.46
C LYS A 6 10.51 3.94 1.20
N ALA A 7 9.48 3.10 1.25
CA ALA A 7 9.58 1.67 0.93
C ALA A 7 8.85 1.29 -0.37
N ALA A 8 9.46 0.40 -1.16
CA ALA A 8 8.85 -0.23 -2.33
C ALA A 8 8.56 -1.70 -1.99
N TYR A 9 7.29 -2.01 -1.73
CA TYR A 9 6.89 -3.37 -1.37
C TYR A 9 6.62 -4.21 -2.63
N HIS A 10 7.28 -5.37 -2.72
CA HIS A 10 7.06 -6.33 -3.80
C HIS A 10 5.99 -7.34 -3.39
N GLY A 11 4.82 -7.29 -4.03
CA GLY A 11 3.66 -8.12 -3.70
C GLY A 11 3.82 -9.59 -4.11
N THR A 12 3.43 -10.50 -3.22
CA THR A 12 3.54 -11.95 -3.39
C THR A 12 2.17 -12.59 -3.68
N PRO A 13 2.11 -13.83 -4.24
CA PRO A 13 3.19 -14.77 -4.51
C PRO A 13 4.05 -14.41 -5.75
N ILE A 14 5.36 -14.64 -5.66
CA ILE A 14 6.32 -14.53 -6.76
C ILE A 14 6.80 -15.94 -7.13
N THR A 15 6.26 -16.50 -8.22
CA THR A 15 6.46 -17.90 -8.59
C THR A 15 7.34 -18.05 -9.84
N PRO A 16 8.33 -18.96 -9.87
CA PRO A 16 8.68 -19.95 -8.83
C PRO A 16 9.48 -19.34 -7.66
N ASN A 17 9.57 -20.06 -6.54
CA ASN A 17 10.31 -19.63 -5.34
C ASN A 17 11.77 -19.22 -5.63
N ALA A 18 12.43 -19.79 -6.64
CA ALA A 18 13.77 -19.37 -7.05
C ALA A 18 13.84 -17.88 -7.45
N VAL A 19 12.75 -17.31 -7.97
CA VAL A 19 12.65 -15.88 -8.31
C VAL A 19 12.51 -15.03 -7.06
N LEU A 20 11.65 -15.43 -6.11
CA LEU A 20 11.54 -14.78 -4.80
C LEU A 20 12.90 -14.80 -4.07
N GLN A 21 13.54 -15.97 -4.01
CA GLN A 21 14.83 -16.15 -3.35
C GLN A 21 15.92 -15.29 -4.00
N ALA A 22 15.90 -15.14 -5.32
CA ALA A 22 16.81 -14.25 -6.03
C ALA A 22 16.60 -12.77 -5.70
N LEU A 23 15.40 -12.33 -5.33
CA LEU A 23 15.16 -10.95 -4.90
C LEU A 23 15.84 -10.64 -3.56
N GLY A 24 15.88 -11.61 -2.64
CA GLY A 24 16.61 -11.54 -1.38
C GLY A 24 16.04 -10.51 -0.39
N PHE A 25 16.93 -9.85 0.35
CA PHE A 25 16.59 -8.89 1.41
C PHE A 25 15.99 -7.59 0.84
N ARG A 26 14.66 -7.50 0.80
CA ARG A 26 13.85 -6.37 0.29
C ARG A 26 12.55 -6.23 1.08
N ASP A 27 11.74 -5.23 0.74
CA ASP A 27 10.42 -5.08 1.34
C ASP A 27 9.35 -5.86 0.56
N TYR A 28 8.46 -6.58 1.25
CA TYR A 28 7.44 -7.42 0.63
C TYR A 28 6.02 -7.16 1.14
N CYS A 29 5.03 -7.39 0.30
CA CYS A 29 3.63 -7.41 0.70
C CYS A 29 3.11 -8.84 0.56
N VAL A 30 2.64 -9.42 1.66
CA VAL A 30 2.11 -10.79 1.68
C VAL A 30 0.60 -10.76 1.66
N SER A 31 0.00 -11.34 0.63
CA SER A 31 -1.43 -11.52 0.56
C SER A 31 -1.87 -12.69 1.44
N TYR A 32 -2.77 -12.45 2.39
CA TYR A 32 -3.41 -13.51 3.19
C TYR A 32 -4.18 -14.52 2.32
N TYR A 33 -4.73 -14.07 1.19
CA TYR A 33 -5.39 -14.98 0.24
C TYR A 33 -4.42 -16.01 -0.38
N ARG A 34 -3.12 -15.65 -0.48
CA ARG A 34 -2.05 -16.48 -1.04
C ARG A 34 -0.78 -16.35 -0.18
N PRO A 35 -0.79 -16.87 1.07
CA PRO A 35 0.28 -16.69 2.02
C PRO A 35 1.42 -17.71 1.79
N ASP A 36 1.50 -18.32 0.60
CA ASP A 36 2.34 -19.47 0.26
C ASP A 36 3.84 -19.29 0.59
N GLN A 37 4.28 -18.03 0.71
CA GLN A 37 5.68 -17.65 0.85
C GLN A 37 5.97 -16.92 2.19
N VAL A 38 5.00 -16.84 3.10
CA VAL A 38 5.10 -16.03 4.32
C VAL A 38 6.27 -16.43 5.20
N GLU A 39 6.54 -17.73 5.42
CA GLU A 39 7.65 -18.16 6.29
C GLU A 39 9.01 -17.72 5.73
N TRP A 40 9.20 -17.83 4.42
CA TRP A 40 10.45 -17.39 3.79
C TRP A 40 10.60 -15.87 3.90
N ILE A 41 9.50 -15.14 3.67
CA ILE A 41 9.49 -13.67 3.72
C ILE A 41 9.77 -13.20 5.14
N ASP A 42 9.12 -13.79 6.14
CA ASP A 42 9.32 -13.44 7.54
C ASP A 42 10.77 -13.62 8.01
N ALA A 43 11.46 -14.65 7.49
CA ALA A 43 12.85 -14.92 7.81
C ALA A 43 13.88 -14.12 7.00
N ASN A 44 13.53 -13.58 5.82
CA ASN A 44 14.50 -13.03 4.87
C ASN A 44 14.21 -11.60 4.38
N ALA A 45 13.03 -11.04 4.67
CA ALA A 45 12.66 -9.70 4.24
C ALA A 45 13.40 -8.62 5.05
N ARG A 46 13.57 -7.44 4.43
CA ARG A 46 13.94 -6.22 5.16
C ARG A 46 12.80 -5.71 6.01
N SER A 47 11.61 -5.70 5.44
CA SER A 47 10.34 -5.43 6.12
C SER A 47 9.22 -6.05 5.31
N TRP A 48 8.08 -6.34 5.94
CA TRP A 48 6.92 -6.79 5.20
C TRP A 48 5.63 -6.44 5.93
N PHE A 49 4.53 -6.40 5.18
CA PHE A 49 3.20 -6.21 5.74
C PHE A 49 2.21 -7.24 5.19
N ALA A 50 1.15 -7.49 5.97
CA ALA A 50 0.07 -8.39 5.60
C ALA A 50 -1.06 -7.64 4.87
N ASP A 51 -1.22 -7.91 3.58
CA ASP A 51 -2.43 -7.54 2.83
C ASP A 51 -3.53 -8.58 3.11
N ASN A 52 -4.74 -8.12 3.43
CA ASN A 52 -5.89 -9.01 3.67
C ASN A 52 -6.29 -9.82 2.41
N GLY A 53 -5.80 -9.43 1.22
CA GLY A 53 -5.97 -10.17 -0.02
C GLY A 53 -7.39 -10.17 -0.57
N ILE A 54 -8.26 -9.31 -0.05
CA ILE A 54 -9.70 -9.31 -0.30
C ILE A 54 -10.04 -9.09 -1.77
N PHE A 55 -9.28 -8.23 -2.46
CA PHE A 55 -9.43 -7.99 -3.89
C PHE A 55 -9.20 -9.27 -4.70
N SER A 56 -8.18 -10.04 -4.36
CA SER A 56 -7.86 -11.29 -5.06
C SER A 56 -8.91 -12.36 -4.80
N ALA A 57 -9.36 -12.48 -3.55
CA ALA A 57 -10.38 -13.45 -3.16
C ALA A 57 -11.75 -13.13 -3.80
N TRP A 58 -12.16 -11.86 -3.77
CA TRP A 58 -13.39 -11.37 -4.41
C TRP A 58 -13.37 -11.58 -5.93
N MET A 59 -12.26 -11.28 -6.60
CA MET A 59 -12.08 -11.56 -8.04
C MET A 59 -12.19 -13.05 -8.40
N LYS A 60 -12.06 -13.93 -7.41
CA LYS A 60 -12.21 -15.39 -7.54
C LYS A 60 -13.55 -15.91 -7.05
N GLY A 61 -14.47 -15.02 -6.66
CA GLY A 61 -15.80 -15.37 -6.17
C GLY A 61 -15.78 -16.03 -4.79
N ALA A 62 -14.76 -15.75 -3.96
CA ALA A 62 -14.73 -16.22 -2.59
C ALA A 62 -15.83 -15.51 -1.76
N GLU A 63 -16.46 -16.27 -0.87
CA GLU A 63 -17.38 -15.75 0.14
C GLU A 63 -16.61 -15.52 1.44
N PHE A 64 -16.90 -14.41 2.13
CA PHE A 64 -16.24 -14.05 3.38
C PHE A 64 -17.18 -14.31 4.56
N SER A 65 -16.85 -15.32 5.37
CA SER A 65 -17.57 -15.64 6.60
C SER A 65 -16.86 -15.05 7.83
N ASP A 66 -17.53 -15.04 8.98
CA ASP A 66 -16.88 -14.67 10.24
C ASP A 66 -15.65 -15.55 10.53
N ALA A 67 -15.70 -16.84 10.17
CA ALA A 67 -14.57 -17.75 10.31
C ALA A 67 -13.38 -17.33 9.43
N TYR A 68 -13.63 -16.88 8.19
CA TYR A 68 -12.57 -16.35 7.32
C TYR A 68 -11.84 -15.16 7.96
N TRP A 69 -12.59 -14.28 8.63
CA TRP A 69 -12.01 -13.12 9.32
C TRP A 69 -11.25 -13.52 10.58
N GLN A 70 -11.76 -14.49 11.35
CA GLN A 70 -11.01 -15.03 12.49
C GLN A 70 -9.69 -15.66 12.05
N ASP A 71 -9.68 -16.44 10.96
CA ASP A 71 -8.46 -17.03 10.42
C ASP A 71 -7.46 -15.92 9.96
N TYR A 72 -7.97 -14.82 9.39
CA TYR A 72 -7.12 -13.66 9.07
C TYR A 72 -6.55 -12.99 10.32
N TYR A 73 -7.33 -12.85 11.39
CA TYR A 73 -6.86 -12.28 12.65
C TYR A 73 -5.82 -13.18 13.32
N ASP A 74 -6.00 -14.50 13.29
CA ASP A 74 -5.00 -15.46 13.79
C ASP A 74 -3.72 -15.44 12.96
N PHE A 75 -3.84 -15.30 11.64
CA PHE A 75 -2.69 -15.03 10.77
C PHE A 75 -1.97 -13.74 11.19
N CYS A 76 -2.70 -12.67 11.46
CA CYS A 76 -2.11 -11.41 11.91
C CYS A 76 -1.43 -11.56 13.28
N ARG A 77 -2.04 -12.23 14.26
CA ARG A 77 -1.42 -12.51 15.57
C ARG A 77 -0.11 -13.27 15.38
N ARG A 78 -0.15 -14.35 14.61
CA ARG A 78 1.00 -15.20 14.34
C ARG A 78 2.18 -14.40 13.78
N TRP A 79 1.94 -13.50 12.82
CA TRP A 79 3.02 -12.87 12.09
C TRP A 79 3.38 -11.46 12.57
N CYS A 80 2.44 -10.71 13.13
CA CYS A 80 2.69 -9.37 13.65
C CYS A 80 3.21 -9.40 15.09
N MET A 81 2.75 -10.36 15.91
CA MET A 81 3.16 -10.46 17.31
C MET A 81 4.33 -11.42 17.51
N ASP A 82 4.29 -12.60 16.88
CA ASP A 82 5.36 -13.60 17.02
C ASP A 82 6.42 -13.53 15.90
N GLY A 83 6.08 -12.90 14.78
CA GLY A 83 6.93 -12.77 13.59
C GLY A 83 7.47 -11.35 13.38
N ASN A 84 7.90 -11.07 12.15
CA ASN A 84 8.48 -9.81 11.71
C ASN A 84 7.53 -8.96 10.84
N CYS A 85 6.23 -9.28 10.80
CA CYS A 85 5.25 -8.48 10.06
C CYS A 85 5.12 -7.10 10.72
N SER A 86 5.34 -6.05 9.93
CA SER A 86 5.39 -4.67 10.45
C SER A 86 4.00 -4.10 10.74
N TRP A 87 2.99 -4.50 9.98
CA TRP A 87 1.59 -4.06 10.10
C TRP A 87 0.69 -4.91 9.19
N ALA A 88 -0.62 -4.83 9.39
CA ALA A 88 -1.63 -5.58 8.66
C ALA A 88 -2.78 -4.67 8.19
N VAL A 89 -3.31 -4.94 7.00
CA VAL A 89 -4.43 -4.18 6.42
C VAL A 89 -5.74 -4.61 7.07
N ILE A 90 -6.42 -3.68 7.74
CA ILE A 90 -7.76 -3.94 8.28
C ILE A 90 -8.69 -4.34 7.12
N PRO A 91 -9.54 -5.38 7.28
CA PRO A 91 -10.46 -5.79 6.24
C PRO A 91 -11.30 -4.65 5.66
N ASP A 92 -11.42 -4.65 4.33
CA ASP A 92 -12.10 -3.61 3.55
C ASP A 92 -12.93 -4.27 2.43
N PRO A 93 -14.09 -4.88 2.78
CA PRO A 93 -14.88 -5.68 1.84
C PRO A 93 -15.43 -4.87 0.68
N ILE A 94 -15.12 -5.37 -0.52
CA ILE A 94 -15.48 -4.75 -1.79
C ILE A 94 -17.00 -4.82 -2.00
N GLY A 95 -17.58 -3.71 -2.45
CA GLY A 95 -19.00 -3.62 -2.80
C GLY A 95 -19.92 -3.42 -1.60
N THR A 96 -19.35 -3.17 -0.42
CA THR A 96 -20.09 -2.89 0.80
C THR A 96 -20.24 -1.39 1.04
N GLY A 97 -21.30 -0.99 1.76
CA GLY A 97 -21.50 0.42 2.13
C GLY A 97 -20.52 0.88 3.22
N THR A 98 -20.43 2.20 3.44
CA THR A 98 -19.53 2.78 4.47
C THR A 98 -19.75 2.24 5.88
N GLN A 99 -20.96 1.80 6.22
CA GLN A 99 -21.29 1.21 7.53
C GLN A 99 -20.62 -0.15 7.75
N GLU A 100 -20.45 -0.96 6.70
CA GLU A 100 -19.80 -2.27 6.78
C GLU A 100 -18.27 -2.11 6.85
N LEU A 101 -17.71 -1.09 6.19
CA LEU A 101 -16.30 -0.73 6.36
C LEU A 101 -16.01 -0.31 7.82
N ASP A 102 -16.90 0.49 8.40
CA ASP A 102 -16.78 0.93 9.78
C ASP A 102 -16.99 -0.20 10.81
N TYR A 103 -17.63 -1.31 10.41
CA TYR A 103 -17.69 -2.51 11.24
C TYR A 103 -16.29 -3.11 11.45
N PHE A 104 -15.55 -3.39 10.38
CA PHE A 104 -14.20 -3.99 10.51
C PHE A 104 -13.19 -3.08 11.22
N ILE A 105 -13.35 -1.77 11.09
CA ILE A 105 -12.54 -0.80 11.83
C ILE A 105 -12.86 -0.81 13.33
N ARG A 106 -14.12 -1.02 13.71
CA ARG A 106 -14.55 -1.10 15.13
C ARG A 106 -14.22 -2.45 15.76
N GLU A 107 -14.42 -3.52 15.01
CA GLU A 107 -14.20 -4.90 15.45
C GLU A 107 -12.76 -5.38 15.24
N TRP A 108 -11.86 -4.49 14.82
CA TRP A 108 -10.45 -4.82 14.75
C TRP A 108 -9.95 -5.26 16.15
N PRO A 109 -9.34 -6.46 16.27
CA PRO A 109 -9.00 -7.00 17.58
C PRO A 109 -8.13 -6.07 18.41
N ALA A 110 -8.46 -5.92 19.70
CA ALA A 110 -7.79 -4.97 20.59
C ALA A 110 -6.30 -5.27 20.76
N ASP A 111 -5.93 -6.56 20.75
CA ASP A 111 -4.54 -7.04 20.79
C ASP A 111 -3.76 -6.73 19.50
N LEU A 112 -4.45 -6.54 18.38
CA LEU A 112 -3.86 -6.16 17.09
C LEU A 112 -3.89 -4.66 16.82
N ARG A 113 -4.37 -3.83 17.76
CA ARG A 113 -4.66 -2.40 17.52
C ARG A 113 -3.48 -1.63 16.92
N ASP A 114 -2.27 -1.87 17.40
CA ASP A 114 -1.07 -1.15 16.99
C ASP A 114 -0.52 -1.62 15.62
N TYR A 115 -1.03 -2.75 15.10
CA TYR A 115 -0.63 -3.31 13.81
C TYR A 115 -1.64 -3.03 12.69
N GLY A 116 -2.90 -2.73 13.04
CA GLY A 116 -3.97 -2.52 12.07
C GLY A 116 -3.86 -1.19 11.32
N VAL A 117 -3.94 -1.25 9.99
CA VAL A 117 -3.94 -0.07 9.12
C VAL A 117 -5.24 -0.02 8.31
N PRO A 118 -6.07 1.03 8.47
CA PRO A 118 -7.31 1.17 7.72
C PRO A 118 -7.06 1.56 6.26
N VAL A 119 -8.03 1.25 5.40
CA VAL A 119 -8.02 1.63 3.99
C VAL A 119 -8.93 2.84 3.76
N TYR A 120 -8.43 3.80 2.98
CA TYR A 120 -9.19 4.91 2.41
C TYR A 120 -9.13 4.81 0.88
N HIS A 121 -10.28 4.97 0.24
CA HIS A 121 -10.37 5.06 -1.20
C HIS A 121 -10.51 6.51 -1.64
N LEU A 122 -9.84 6.91 -2.72
CA LEU A 122 -9.87 8.31 -3.21
C LEU A 122 -11.29 8.85 -3.50
N GLY A 123 -12.26 7.96 -3.78
CA GLY A 123 -13.68 8.30 -3.96
C GLY A 123 -14.43 8.65 -2.68
N GLU A 124 -13.89 8.31 -1.51
CA GLU A 124 -14.53 8.62 -0.23
C GLU A 124 -14.28 10.08 0.19
N PRO A 125 -15.15 10.65 1.05
CA PRO A 125 -14.95 12.00 1.58
C PRO A 125 -13.60 12.17 2.29
N ILE A 126 -12.88 13.27 2.01
CA ILE A 126 -11.51 13.52 2.54
C ILE A 126 -11.47 13.53 4.07
N HIS A 127 -12.51 14.03 4.74
CA HIS A 127 -12.56 14.05 6.21
C HIS A 127 -12.45 12.64 6.82
N ARG A 128 -12.83 11.59 6.08
CA ARG A 128 -12.66 10.19 6.49
C ARG A 128 -11.18 9.84 6.60
N ALA A 129 -10.36 10.20 5.61
CA ALA A 129 -8.92 9.96 5.65
C ALA A 129 -8.27 10.60 6.88
N VAL A 130 -8.64 11.85 7.19
CA VAL A 130 -8.18 12.56 8.40
C VAL A 130 -8.61 11.83 9.67
N SER A 131 -9.89 11.45 9.77
CA SER A 131 -10.43 10.72 10.94
C SER A 131 -9.76 9.36 11.15
N LEU A 132 -9.42 8.64 10.08
CA LEU A 132 -8.70 7.37 10.15
C LEU A 132 -7.26 7.56 10.63
N LEU A 133 -6.58 8.59 10.11
CA LEU A 133 -5.23 8.95 10.54
C LEU A 133 -5.17 9.36 12.00
N GLU A 134 -6.15 10.11 12.50
CA GLU A 134 -6.25 10.45 13.93
C GLU A 134 -6.35 9.20 14.82
N ARG A 135 -7.04 8.16 14.35
CA ARG A 135 -7.33 6.96 15.14
C ARG A 135 -6.24 5.87 15.08
N PHE A 136 -5.52 5.77 13.96
CA PHE A 136 -4.59 4.68 13.68
C PHE A 136 -3.16 5.14 13.39
N GLY A 137 -2.93 6.44 13.15
CA GLY A 137 -1.59 7.00 12.89
C GLY A 137 -0.96 6.61 11.54
N ARG A 138 -1.56 5.68 10.79
CA ARG A 138 -1.15 5.24 9.45
C ARG A 138 -2.38 5.00 8.58
N LEU A 139 -2.25 5.20 7.27
CA LEU A 139 -3.34 5.01 6.30
C LEU A 139 -2.88 4.26 5.06
N CYS A 140 -3.65 3.27 4.63
CA CYS A 140 -3.56 2.69 3.30
C CYS A 140 -4.50 3.43 2.34
N VAL A 141 -4.02 3.75 1.13
CA VAL A 141 -4.81 4.47 0.12
C VAL A 141 -4.97 3.64 -1.14
N GLY A 142 -6.22 3.44 -1.55
CA GLY A 142 -6.63 2.78 -2.78
C GLY A 142 -7.17 3.75 -3.82
N ALA A 143 -6.74 3.60 -5.08
CA ALA A 143 -7.28 4.35 -6.20
C ALA A 143 -8.31 3.50 -6.97
N THR A 144 -9.58 3.93 -6.96
CA THR A 144 -10.70 3.25 -7.61
C THR A 144 -11.55 4.24 -8.41
N GLY A 145 -12.52 3.74 -9.18
CA GLY A 145 -13.46 4.58 -9.92
C GLY A 145 -12.77 5.56 -10.88
N GLU A 146 -13.15 6.84 -10.80
CA GLU A 146 -12.59 7.94 -11.60
C GLU A 146 -11.07 8.10 -11.41
N TYR A 147 -10.56 7.76 -10.23
CA TYR A 147 -9.14 7.94 -9.87
C TYR A 147 -8.28 6.71 -10.19
N ARG A 148 -8.85 5.64 -10.75
CA ARG A 148 -8.15 4.35 -10.99
C ARG A 148 -6.87 4.48 -11.83
N VAL A 149 -6.80 5.50 -12.69
CA VAL A 149 -5.62 5.75 -13.54
C VAL A 149 -4.64 6.64 -12.77
N ILE A 150 -3.65 5.99 -12.17
CA ILE A 150 -2.56 6.65 -11.45
C ILE A 150 -1.88 7.69 -12.36
N LEU A 151 -1.69 8.91 -11.83
CA LEU A 151 -1.14 10.09 -12.54
C LEU A 151 -2.03 10.69 -13.65
N SER A 152 -3.30 10.29 -13.76
CA SER A 152 -4.28 11.06 -14.55
C SER A 152 -4.61 12.40 -13.88
N ALA A 153 -5.15 13.35 -14.65
CA ALA A 153 -5.52 14.66 -14.08
C ALA A 153 -6.48 14.56 -12.88
N PRO A 154 -7.59 13.78 -12.93
CA PRO A 154 -8.46 13.61 -11.77
C PRO A 154 -7.75 12.99 -10.56
N PHE A 155 -6.86 12.03 -10.80
CA PHE A 155 -6.05 11.43 -9.73
C PHE A 155 -5.13 12.47 -9.07
N CYS A 156 -4.41 13.25 -9.87
CA CYS A 156 -3.48 14.27 -9.35
C CYS A 156 -4.22 15.34 -8.55
N GLU A 157 -5.33 15.87 -9.09
CA GLU A 157 -6.15 16.87 -8.39
C GLU A 157 -6.64 16.32 -7.04
N ARG A 158 -7.13 15.07 -7.02
CA ARG A 158 -7.62 14.44 -5.79
C ARG A 158 -6.51 14.17 -4.78
N MET A 159 -5.32 13.79 -5.24
CA MET A 159 -4.15 13.61 -4.38
C MET A 159 -3.73 14.93 -3.73
N ASP A 160 -3.73 16.02 -4.49
CA ASP A 160 -3.40 17.35 -3.97
C ASP A 160 -4.41 17.76 -2.88
N GLU A 161 -5.71 17.57 -3.12
CA GLU A 161 -6.75 17.80 -2.12
C GLU A 161 -6.52 16.97 -0.84
N LEU A 162 -6.25 15.66 -1.00
CA LEU A 162 -6.02 14.74 0.12
C LEU A 162 -4.83 15.17 0.97
N PHE A 163 -3.66 15.39 0.36
CA PHE A 163 -2.45 15.74 1.09
C PHE A 163 -2.52 17.15 1.70
N ASN A 164 -3.19 18.10 1.05
CA ASN A 164 -3.45 19.42 1.63
C ASN A 164 -4.33 19.32 2.88
N ALA A 165 -5.40 18.51 2.85
CA ALA A 165 -6.26 18.33 4.01
C ALA A 165 -5.55 17.63 5.18
N ILE A 166 -4.74 16.61 4.88
CA ILE A 166 -3.92 15.92 5.90
C ILE A 166 -2.91 16.90 6.51
N HIS A 167 -2.17 17.64 5.68
CA HIS A 167 -1.23 18.63 6.17
C HIS A 167 -1.92 19.72 7.02
N ALA A 168 -3.09 20.18 6.60
CA ALA A 168 -3.87 21.18 7.35
C ALA A 168 -4.32 20.65 8.72
N ALA A 169 -4.67 19.36 8.83
CA ALA A 169 -5.11 18.75 10.08
C ALA A 169 -3.95 18.46 11.06
N PHE A 170 -2.80 17.97 10.56
CA PHE A 170 -1.72 17.45 11.41
C PHE A 170 -0.44 18.32 11.42
N GLY A 171 -0.33 19.34 10.56
CA GLY A 171 0.89 20.14 10.36
C GLY A 171 2.09 19.36 9.78
N SER A 172 1.89 18.08 9.50
CA SER A 172 2.85 17.13 8.94
C SER A 172 2.07 16.00 8.27
N ILE A 173 2.77 15.05 7.65
CA ILE A 173 2.13 13.94 6.95
C ILE A 173 2.42 12.65 7.72
N PRO A 174 1.40 12.04 8.34
CA PRO A 174 1.55 10.71 8.93
C PRO A 174 1.91 9.65 7.87
N PRO A 175 2.38 8.46 8.28
CA PRO A 175 2.67 7.38 7.35
C PRO A 175 1.51 6.98 6.45
N ILE A 176 1.69 7.13 5.14
CA ILE A 176 0.73 6.73 4.11
C ILE A 176 1.34 5.66 3.19
N HIS A 177 0.59 4.57 2.98
CA HIS A 177 0.89 3.49 2.05
C HIS A 177 -0.06 3.55 0.85
N PHE A 178 0.44 3.42 -0.38
CA PHE A 178 -0.40 3.39 -1.58
C PHE A 178 -0.47 2.01 -2.24
N PHE A 179 -1.70 1.52 -2.40
CA PHE A 179 -1.94 0.26 -3.10
C PHE A 179 -1.65 0.36 -4.58
N ARG A 180 -0.88 -0.59 -5.12
CA ARG A 180 -0.47 -0.65 -6.54
C ARG A 180 0.17 0.66 -7.03
N GLY A 181 0.86 1.34 -6.11
CA GLY A 181 1.29 2.72 -6.26
C GLY A 181 2.78 2.92 -6.55
N LEU A 182 3.58 1.91 -6.90
CA LEU A 182 5.04 2.09 -7.12
C LEU A 182 5.39 3.22 -8.10
N GLN A 183 4.48 3.57 -9.01
CA GLN A 183 4.65 4.70 -9.92
C GLN A 183 4.78 6.05 -9.20
N LEU A 184 4.21 6.20 -8.00
CA LEU A 184 4.31 7.38 -7.15
C LEU A 184 5.69 7.56 -6.53
N LEU A 185 6.58 6.56 -6.66
CA LEU A 185 7.99 6.67 -6.25
C LEU A 185 8.87 7.25 -7.36
N LYS A 186 8.31 7.46 -8.57
CA LYS A 186 9.05 8.04 -9.69
C LYS A 186 9.48 9.48 -9.38
N PRO A 187 10.61 9.95 -9.95
CA PRO A 187 10.98 11.36 -9.85
C PRO A 187 9.87 12.24 -10.45
N GLY A 188 9.58 13.37 -9.79
CA GLY A 188 8.50 14.28 -10.15
C GLY A 188 7.13 13.91 -9.58
N CYS A 189 7.02 12.81 -8.83
CA CYS A 189 5.88 12.52 -7.97
C CYS A 189 6.23 12.97 -6.55
N ASP A 190 5.82 14.19 -6.20
CA ASP A 190 6.28 14.85 -4.98
C ASP A 190 5.38 14.58 -3.76
N TRP A 191 4.34 13.75 -3.90
CA TRP A 191 3.49 13.39 -2.76
C TRP A 191 4.30 12.64 -1.69
N PRO A 192 4.14 13.02 -0.42
CA PRO A 192 4.92 12.57 0.74
C PRO A 192 4.44 11.20 1.25
N ILE A 193 4.26 10.23 0.35
CA ILE A 193 3.94 8.85 0.72
C ILE A 193 5.15 8.20 1.39
N THR A 194 4.89 7.32 2.37
CA THR A 194 5.95 6.53 3.03
C THR A 194 6.22 5.21 2.34
N SER A 195 5.25 4.68 1.61
CA SER A 195 5.45 3.45 0.85
C SER A 195 4.40 3.24 -0.22
N ALA A 196 4.71 2.37 -1.16
CA ALA A 196 3.75 1.82 -2.09
C ALA A 196 4.10 0.37 -2.41
N ASP A 197 3.12 -0.41 -2.87
CA ASP A 197 3.34 -1.78 -3.33
C ASP A 197 3.00 -1.95 -4.82
N SER A 198 3.40 -3.08 -5.39
CA SER A 198 2.74 -3.64 -6.57
C SER A 198 3.06 -5.13 -6.73
N THR A 199 2.31 -5.79 -7.59
CA THR A 199 2.62 -7.15 -8.08
C THR A 199 3.44 -7.13 -9.39
N ASP A 200 4.14 -6.04 -9.72
CA ASP A 200 4.88 -5.88 -10.99
C ASP A 200 5.85 -7.05 -11.24
N ILE A 201 6.69 -7.38 -10.25
CA ILE A 201 7.63 -8.49 -10.36
C ILE A 201 6.87 -9.82 -10.50
N ALA A 202 5.91 -10.11 -9.62
CA ALA A 202 5.10 -11.32 -9.68
C ALA A 202 4.42 -11.54 -11.04
N ARG A 203 3.98 -10.45 -11.70
CA ARG A 203 3.22 -10.50 -12.96
C ARG A 203 4.08 -10.48 -14.21
N ASN A 204 5.26 -9.84 -14.17
CA ASN A 204 6.00 -9.49 -15.37
C ASN A 204 7.41 -10.09 -15.46
N HIS A 205 7.95 -10.68 -14.37
CA HIS A 205 9.31 -11.23 -14.39
C HIS A 205 9.51 -12.31 -15.45
N ASN A 206 8.46 -13.07 -15.79
CA ASN A 206 8.49 -14.11 -16.82
C ASN A 206 8.91 -13.60 -18.21
N ARG A 207 8.68 -12.31 -18.51
CA ARG A 207 9.13 -11.67 -19.77
C ARG A 207 10.65 -11.58 -19.87
N LEU A 208 11.34 -11.59 -18.73
CA LEU A 208 12.80 -11.53 -18.64
C LEU A 208 13.47 -12.89 -18.87
N LYS A 209 12.71 -14.00 -18.92
CA LYS A 209 13.24 -15.33 -19.27
C LYS A 209 13.93 -15.37 -20.63
N ARG A 210 13.57 -14.46 -21.55
CA ARG A 210 14.23 -14.29 -22.85
C ARG A 210 15.74 -13.98 -22.74
N LEU A 211 16.21 -13.56 -21.58
CA LEU A 211 17.61 -13.24 -21.30
C LEU A 211 18.44 -14.47 -20.87
N GLY A 212 17.84 -15.68 -20.88
CA GLY A 212 18.54 -16.93 -20.56
C GLY A 212 19.12 -16.92 -19.14
N ASP A 213 20.41 -17.20 -19.03
CA ASP A 213 21.13 -17.28 -17.75
C ASP A 213 21.12 -15.95 -16.97
N LEU A 214 20.87 -14.82 -17.66
CA LEU A 214 20.76 -13.50 -17.02
C LEU A 214 19.36 -13.22 -16.46
N HIS A 215 18.41 -14.16 -16.54
CA HIS A 215 17.03 -13.96 -16.09
C HIS A 215 16.95 -13.47 -14.63
N LEU A 216 17.58 -14.18 -13.68
CA LEU A 216 17.49 -13.82 -12.25
C LEU A 216 18.18 -12.49 -11.96
N TRP A 217 19.33 -12.23 -12.60
CA TRP A 217 20.00 -10.93 -12.51
C TRP A 217 19.09 -9.80 -13.01
N ALA A 218 18.42 -9.98 -14.16
CA ALA A 218 17.51 -8.98 -14.70
C ALA A 218 16.30 -8.73 -13.81
N VAL A 219 15.78 -9.77 -13.14
CA VAL A 219 14.71 -9.62 -12.15
C VAL A 219 15.18 -8.78 -10.96
N GLN A 220 16.38 -9.03 -10.44
CA GLN A 220 16.98 -8.21 -9.39
C GLN A 220 17.14 -6.75 -9.83
N GLN A 221 17.53 -6.48 -11.08
CA GLN A 221 17.62 -5.12 -11.61
C GLN A 221 16.23 -4.45 -11.70
N ALA A 222 15.21 -5.19 -12.14
CA ALA A 222 13.85 -4.69 -12.26
C ALA A 222 13.27 -4.28 -10.89
N ALA A 223 13.47 -5.11 -9.87
CA ALA A 223 13.09 -4.80 -8.49
C ALA A 223 13.95 -3.67 -7.90
N GLY A 224 15.27 -3.73 -8.10
CA GLY A 224 16.21 -2.74 -7.61
C GLY A 224 15.97 -1.32 -8.14
N ARG A 225 15.37 -1.20 -9.34
CA ARG A 225 14.91 0.10 -9.86
C ARG A 225 13.85 0.74 -8.96
N TRP A 226 12.90 -0.03 -8.45
CA TRP A 226 11.86 0.47 -7.55
C TRP A 226 12.44 0.83 -6.19
N ASP A 227 13.33 0.01 -5.66
CA ASP A 227 14.01 0.27 -4.39
C ASP A 227 14.88 1.54 -4.47
N ALA A 228 15.58 1.74 -5.60
CA ALA A 228 16.36 2.95 -5.86
C ALA A 228 15.48 4.19 -6.07
N MET A 229 14.23 4.03 -6.49
CA MET A 229 13.25 5.12 -6.54
C MET A 229 12.73 5.46 -5.14
N ALA A 230 12.47 4.45 -4.31
CA ALA A 230 12.04 4.63 -2.92
C ALA A 230 13.11 5.27 -2.02
N ALA A 231 14.38 4.94 -2.25
CA ALA A 231 15.52 5.51 -1.51
C ALA A 231 15.81 7.00 -1.83
N ARG A 232 15.02 7.63 -2.71
CA ARG A 232 15.17 9.06 -3.03
C ARG A 232 14.67 9.92 -1.88
N ARG A 233 15.25 11.14 -1.81
CA ARG A 233 15.06 12.09 -0.71
C ARG A 233 13.61 12.24 -0.26
N ASP A 234 13.47 12.46 1.03
CA ASP A 234 12.25 12.90 1.68
C ASP A 234 11.65 14.09 0.95
N THR A 235 10.44 13.90 0.46
CA THR A 235 9.58 14.96 -0.03
C THR A 235 8.90 15.56 1.19
N ALA A 236 9.33 16.74 1.63
CA ALA A 236 8.45 17.60 2.41
C ALA A 236 7.30 18.02 1.48
N TRP A 237 6.06 17.94 1.95
CA TRP A 237 4.92 18.47 1.22
C TRP A 237 4.68 19.90 1.68
N PRO A 238 5.21 20.91 0.99
CA PRO A 238 4.70 22.25 1.18
C PRO A 238 3.23 22.20 0.74
N PRO A 239 2.27 22.54 1.61
CA PRO A 239 0.89 22.69 1.17
C PRO A 239 0.85 23.64 -0.04
N GLU A 240 0.04 23.26 -1.04
CA GLU A 240 -0.25 23.93 -2.33
C GLU A 240 0.44 23.42 -3.62
N ARG A 241 -0.36 22.70 -4.43
CA ARG A 241 -0.79 23.23 -5.74
C ARG A 241 -2.31 23.21 -5.86
N LEU A 242 -3.00 24.08 -5.12
CA LEU A 242 -4.28 24.56 -5.62
C LEU A 242 -3.92 25.45 -6.82
N SER A 243 -4.08 24.89 -8.01
CA SER A 243 -3.76 25.55 -9.28
C SER A 243 -4.31 26.98 -9.30
N GLN A 244 -3.67 27.80 -10.12
CA GLN A 244 -4.05 29.16 -10.54
C GLN A 244 -5.56 29.50 -10.61
N ARG A 245 -6.49 28.55 -10.60
CA ARG A 245 -7.95 28.74 -10.48
C ARG A 245 -8.43 29.48 -9.22
N GLN A 246 -7.73 29.40 -8.09
CA GLN A 246 -8.10 30.17 -6.89
C GLN A 246 -7.50 31.59 -6.88
N LEU A 247 -6.30 31.76 -7.45
CA LEU A 247 -5.62 33.06 -7.56
C LEU A 247 -6.15 33.91 -8.74
N PHE A 248 -6.55 33.24 -9.81
CA PHE A 248 -7.24 33.81 -10.97
C PHE A 248 -8.63 33.16 -11.01
N GLY A 249 -9.51 33.64 -10.12
CA GLY A 249 -10.90 33.22 -10.09
C GLY A 249 -11.52 33.23 -11.49
N ALA A 250 -12.43 32.27 -11.73
CA ALA A 250 -13.23 32.09 -12.94
C ALA A 250 -13.27 33.36 -13.82
N ALA A 251 -12.34 33.44 -14.77
CA ALA A 251 -12.43 34.42 -15.84
C ALA A 251 -13.41 33.83 -16.86
N ALA A 252 -14.60 34.43 -16.88
CA ALA A 252 -15.68 34.43 -17.88
C ALA A 252 -15.68 33.34 -18.97
#